data_AF-A0A8C5KRU6-F1
#
_entry.id   AF-A0A8C5KRU6-F1
#
_cell.length_a   1.000
_cell.length_b   1.000
_cell.length_c   1.000
_cell.angle_alpha   90.00
_cell.angle_beta   90.00
_cell.angle_gamma   90.00
#
_symmetry.space_group_name_H-M   'P 1'
#
loop_
_entity.id
_entity.type
_entity.pdbx_description
1 polymer ?
#
loop_
_entity_poly.entity_id
_entity_poly.type
_entity_poly.pdbx_seq_one_letter_code
_entity_poly.pdbx_strand_id
1 'polypeptide(L)'
;VTFENMKVLPQQGAEQQQQQQQRVFISQVVTEKEFLRRSDQLQQVVQSQGFINYCQKKIDGSQTEFEKNVWAFLKVNFEDDSRGKYLELLGYRKEDLGKKIALALNKVDGSDVCIKEEKQESEFLPLAGGTFNISVSGDIDGLITQALLTGNFESAVDLCLHDNRMADAIILAIAGGQELLARTQKKYFAKSQSKITRLITAVVMKNWREIVESCDLQNWREALAAVLTYANADEFSALCDLLGTRLENE
;
A
#
# COMPACT_ATOMS: atom_id res chain seq x y z
N VAL A 1 -25.51 40.23 -7.32
CA VAL A 1 -26.45 41.09 -8.09
C VAL A 1 -26.07 42.53 -7.80
N THR A 2 -25.49 43.22 -8.78
CA THR A 2 -25.14 44.64 -8.69
C THR A 2 -26.32 45.48 -9.16
N PHE A 3 -26.69 46.48 -8.38
CA PHE A 3 -27.63 47.52 -8.81
C PHE A 3 -26.88 48.85 -8.76
N GLU A 4 -26.44 49.33 -9.93
CA GLU A 4 -26.04 50.73 -10.09
C GLU A 4 -27.28 51.61 -10.06
N ASN A 5 -27.23 52.69 -9.29
CA ASN A 5 -28.19 53.77 -9.41
C ASN A 5 -27.40 55.07 -9.60
N MET A 6 -27.33 55.50 -10.86
CA MET A 6 -26.81 56.81 -11.26
C MET A 6 -27.82 57.88 -10.86
N LYS A 7 -27.45 58.78 -9.94
CA LYS A 7 -28.12 60.08 -9.84
C LYS A 7 -27.13 61.20 -9.56
N VAL A 8 -27.12 62.14 -10.50
CA VAL A 8 -26.26 63.32 -10.65
C VAL A 8 -26.61 64.41 -9.62
N LEU A 9 -25.62 65.24 -9.28
CA LEU A 9 -25.53 66.31 -8.26
C LEU A 9 -26.74 67.29 -8.13
N PRO A 10 -26.90 67.99 -6.97
CA PRO A 10 -28.05 68.85 -6.68
C PRO A 10 -27.81 70.34 -7.00
N GLN A 11 -28.88 71.08 -7.30
CA GLN A 11 -28.90 72.55 -7.32
C GLN A 11 -30.00 73.09 -6.39
N GLN A 12 -29.69 74.23 -5.76
CA GLN A 12 -30.27 74.79 -4.54
C GLN A 12 -31.72 75.29 -4.66
N GLY A 13 -32.45 75.21 -3.54
CA GLY A 13 -33.71 75.91 -3.32
C GLY A 13 -34.36 75.47 -2.00
N ALA A 14 -34.51 76.40 -1.05
CA ALA A 14 -35.11 76.15 0.25
C ALA A 14 -36.63 76.09 0.14
N GLU A 15 -37.24 74.93 0.40
CA GLU A 15 -38.66 74.78 0.74
C GLU A 15 -38.89 73.45 1.46
N GLN A 16 -39.75 73.48 2.49
CA GLN A 16 -40.10 72.36 3.36
C GLN A 16 -40.77 71.23 2.57
N GLN A 17 -40.05 70.14 2.32
CA GLN A 17 -40.65 68.85 1.99
C GLN A 17 -39.87 67.76 2.71
N GLN A 18 -40.61 66.92 3.45
CA GLN A 18 -40.10 65.70 4.07
C GLN A 18 -39.29 64.93 3.04
N GLN A 19 -37.96 65.02 3.11
CA GLN A 19 -37.10 64.03 2.50
C GLN A 19 -37.38 62.73 3.23
N GLN A 20 -38.37 61.97 2.74
CA GLN A 20 -38.44 60.54 2.95
C GLN A 20 -37.14 60.00 2.37
N GLN A 21 -36.11 59.97 3.22
CA GLN A 21 -34.92 59.17 3.00
C GLN A 21 -35.45 57.80 2.61
N GLN A 22 -35.24 57.39 1.36
CA GLN A 22 -35.55 56.04 0.92
C GLN A 22 -34.58 55.13 1.68
N ARG A 23 -34.96 54.78 2.92
CA ARG A 23 -34.19 53.91 3.80
C ARG A 23 -34.42 52.50 3.32
N VAL A 24 -33.44 51.99 2.60
CA VAL A 24 -33.41 50.59 2.22
C VAL A 24 -32.86 49.82 3.42
N PHE A 25 -33.69 48.98 4.04
CA PHE A 25 -33.25 48.09 5.10
C PHE A 25 -32.75 46.79 4.46
N ILE A 26 -31.43 46.60 4.49
CA ILE A 26 -30.81 45.34 4.10
C ILE A 26 -30.67 44.52 5.38
N SER A 27 -31.52 43.50 5.50
CA SER A 27 -31.53 42.58 6.64
C SER A 27 -31.02 41.22 6.19
N GLN A 28 -30.01 40.69 6.88
CA GLN A 28 -29.53 39.34 6.63
C GLN A 28 -30.47 38.34 7.31
N VAL A 29 -31.24 37.60 6.52
CA VAL A 29 -32.10 36.52 7.04
C VAL A 29 -31.31 35.22 6.99
N VAL A 30 -30.97 34.69 8.17
CA VAL A 30 -30.36 33.38 8.30
C VAL A 30 -31.47 32.34 8.44
N THR A 31 -31.72 31.61 7.36
CA THR A 31 -32.68 30.50 7.33
C THR A 31 -32.13 29.23 7.99
N GLU A 32 -30.81 29.01 7.90
CA GLU A 32 -30.15 27.78 8.36
C GLU A 32 -28.99 28.06 9.33
N LYS A 33 -29.33 28.21 10.62
CA LYS A 33 -28.35 28.51 11.68
C LYS A 33 -27.34 27.39 11.93
N GLU A 34 -27.76 26.12 11.76
CA GLU A 34 -26.88 24.97 11.95
C GLU A 34 -25.80 24.90 10.86
N PHE A 35 -26.18 25.17 9.60
CA PHE A 35 -25.25 25.17 8.47
C PHE A 35 -24.14 26.22 8.65
N LEU A 36 -24.52 27.46 9.01
CA LEU A 36 -23.54 28.52 9.30
C LEU A 36 -22.59 28.13 10.42
N ARG A 37 -23.11 27.54 11.51
CA ARG A 37 -22.28 27.08 12.63
C ARG A 37 -21.32 25.97 12.21
N ARG A 38 -21.75 25.03 11.35
CA ARG A 38 -20.89 23.98 10.80
C ARG A 38 -19.81 24.54 9.88
N SER A 39 -20.16 25.53 9.07
CA SER A 39 -19.22 26.23 8.19
C SER A 39 -18.15 26.98 8.99
N ASP A 40 -18.55 27.72 10.03
CA ASP A 40 -17.63 28.44 10.91
C ASP A 40 -16.67 27.47 11.61
N GLN A 41 -17.18 26.37 12.17
CA GLN A 41 -16.36 25.32 12.76
C GLN A 41 -15.35 24.72 11.78
N LEU A 42 -15.75 24.42 10.56
CA LEU A 42 -14.84 23.90 9.55
C LEU A 42 -13.77 24.94 9.18
N GLN A 43 -14.17 26.21 9.02
CA GLN A 43 -13.26 27.30 8.69
C GLN A 43 -12.22 27.53 9.80
N GLN A 44 -12.61 27.47 11.07
CA GLN A 44 -11.68 27.52 12.20
C GLN A 44 -10.71 26.34 12.20
N VAL A 45 -11.20 25.13 11.89
CA VAL A 45 -10.36 23.93 11.83
C VAL A 45 -9.33 24.02 10.70
N VAL A 46 -9.74 24.52 9.53
CA VAL A 46 -8.83 24.74 8.40
C VAL A 46 -7.74 25.75 8.75
N GLN A 47 -8.08 26.84 9.44
CA GLN A 47 -7.12 27.86 9.89
C GLN A 47 -6.15 27.35 10.96
N SER A 48 -6.63 26.49 11.86
CA SER A 48 -5.85 25.95 13.00
C SER A 48 -5.14 24.62 12.70
N GLN A 49 -5.32 24.05 11.51
CA GLN A 49 -4.89 22.70 11.13
C GLN A 49 -5.37 21.58 12.08
N GLY A 50 -6.46 21.81 12.83
CA GLY A 50 -7.02 20.89 13.81
C GLY A 50 -7.84 19.74 13.22
N PHE A 51 -7.45 19.21 12.05
CA PHE A 51 -8.26 18.28 11.26
C PHE A 51 -8.55 16.95 11.98
N ILE A 52 -7.59 16.44 12.75
CA ILE A 52 -7.71 15.16 13.47
C ILE A 52 -8.85 15.21 14.50
N ASN A 53 -8.91 16.29 15.30
CA ASN A 53 -9.94 16.47 16.33
C ASN A 53 -11.33 16.70 15.70
N TYR A 54 -11.37 17.38 14.56
CA TYR A 54 -12.61 17.54 13.79
C TYR A 54 -13.12 16.21 13.24
N CYS A 55 -12.25 15.40 12.62
CA CYS A 55 -12.63 14.07 12.13
C CYS A 55 -13.11 13.18 13.28
N GLN A 56 -12.47 13.22 14.45
CA GLN A 56 -12.93 12.45 15.62
C GLN A 56 -14.35 12.83 16.05
N LYS A 57 -14.66 14.12 16.17
CA LYS A 57 -16.03 14.58 16.48
C LYS A 57 -17.05 14.15 15.43
N LYS A 58 -16.64 14.06 14.17
CA LYS A 58 -17.49 13.54 13.08
C LYS A 58 -17.71 12.04 13.17
N ILE A 59 -16.69 11.25 13.54
CA ILE A 59 -16.84 9.81 13.79
C ILE A 59 -17.83 9.57 14.93
N ASP A 60 -17.68 10.28 16.05
CA ASP A 60 -18.54 10.10 17.24
C ASP A 60 -20.00 10.51 16.96
N GLY A 61 -20.20 11.53 16.12
CA GLY A 61 -21.52 12.00 15.69
C GLY A 61 -22.13 11.25 14.50
N SER A 62 -21.40 10.31 13.88
CA SER A 62 -21.89 9.54 12.73
C SER A 62 -22.86 8.44 13.17
N GLN A 63 -23.96 8.28 12.44
CA GLN A 63 -24.98 7.28 12.78
C GLN A 63 -24.67 5.93 12.14
N THR A 64 -24.06 5.96 10.95
CA THR A 64 -23.76 4.76 10.18
C THR A 64 -22.31 4.30 10.37
N GLU A 65 -22.09 2.99 10.32
CA GLU A 65 -20.75 2.41 10.34
C GLU A 65 -19.94 2.82 9.11
N PHE A 66 -20.59 3.00 7.96
CA PHE A 66 -19.97 3.52 6.76
C PHE A 66 -19.41 4.94 6.95
N GLU A 67 -20.20 5.89 7.47
CA GLU A 67 -19.72 7.25 7.74
C GLU A 67 -18.58 7.26 8.75
N LYS A 68 -18.67 6.44 9.80
CA LYS A 68 -17.57 6.26 10.77
C LYS A 68 -16.29 5.81 10.09
N ASN A 69 -16.40 4.84 9.17
CA ASN A 69 -15.26 4.38 8.38
C ASN A 69 -14.71 5.49 7.49
N VAL A 70 -15.54 6.20 6.71
CA VAL A 70 -15.09 7.31 5.85
C VAL A 70 -14.36 8.38 6.67
N TRP A 71 -14.90 8.80 7.81
CA TRP A 71 -14.25 9.78 8.68
C TRP A 71 -12.99 9.24 9.35
N ALA A 72 -12.92 7.96 9.68
CA ALA A 72 -11.72 7.32 10.18
C ALA A 72 -10.61 7.27 9.11
N PHE A 73 -10.95 6.90 7.88
CA PHE A 73 -10.03 6.94 6.74
C PHE A 73 -9.52 8.35 6.45
N LEU A 74 -10.39 9.36 6.55
CA LEU A 74 -10.01 10.76 6.37
C LEU A 74 -9.11 11.25 7.52
N LYS A 75 -9.40 10.86 8.76
CA LYS A 75 -8.58 11.19 9.94
C LYS A 75 -7.15 10.71 9.75
N VAL A 76 -6.97 9.46 9.30
CA VAL A 76 -5.65 8.85 9.05
C VAL A 76 -4.85 9.59 7.98
N ASN A 77 -5.51 10.25 7.02
CA ASN A 77 -4.83 11.05 6.00
C ASN A 77 -4.06 12.24 6.62
N PHE A 78 -4.55 12.79 7.72
CA PHE A 78 -3.99 13.96 8.41
C PHE A 78 -3.06 13.60 9.58
N GLU A 79 -2.88 12.33 9.89
CA GLU A 79 -2.00 11.88 10.97
C GLU A 79 -0.59 11.54 10.45
N ASP A 80 0.42 11.68 11.31
CA ASP A 80 1.77 11.15 11.06
C ASP A 80 1.71 9.61 10.95
N ASP A 81 2.45 9.06 9.98
CA ASP A 81 2.42 7.64 9.58
C ASP A 81 1.08 7.14 9.02
N SER A 82 0.57 7.84 8.01
CA SER A 82 -0.71 7.51 7.34
C SER A 82 -0.76 6.05 6.84
N ARG A 83 0.35 5.52 6.30
CA ARG A 83 0.39 4.16 5.73
C ARG A 83 0.22 3.07 6.78
N GLY A 84 0.86 3.19 7.94
CA GLY A 84 0.72 2.23 9.04
C GLY A 84 -0.70 2.19 9.58
N LYS A 85 -1.29 3.37 9.81
CA LYS A 85 -2.68 3.49 10.30
C LYS A 85 -3.73 3.03 9.29
N TYR A 86 -3.49 3.20 7.98
CA TYR A 86 -4.36 2.62 6.96
C TYR A 86 -4.35 1.08 7.01
N LEU A 87 -3.18 0.47 7.25
CA LEU A 87 -3.10 -0.99 7.42
C LEU A 87 -3.89 -1.46 8.64
N GLU A 88 -3.87 -0.72 9.74
CA GLU A 88 -4.68 -1.03 10.92
C GLU A 88 -6.19 -0.96 10.64
N LEU A 89 -6.65 0.08 9.93
CA LEU A 89 -8.05 0.22 9.52
C LEU A 89 -8.50 -0.91 8.57
N LEU A 90 -7.60 -1.38 7.71
CA LEU A 90 -7.85 -2.53 6.84
C LEU A 90 -7.82 -3.87 7.59
N GLY A 91 -7.43 -3.89 8.87
CA GLY A 91 -7.36 -5.08 9.72
C GLY A 91 -6.00 -5.80 9.70
N TYR A 92 -4.99 -5.24 9.05
CA TYR A 92 -3.63 -5.78 8.98
C TYR A 92 -2.74 -5.23 10.10
N ARG A 93 -3.09 -5.55 11.35
CA ARG A 93 -2.22 -5.25 12.50
C ARG A 93 -1.01 -6.20 12.52
N LYS A 94 0.19 -5.63 12.49
CA LYS A 94 1.46 -6.39 12.55
C LYS A 94 1.52 -7.34 13.77
N GLU A 95 0.97 -6.90 14.91
CA GLU A 95 0.94 -7.66 16.16
C GLU A 95 0.09 -8.93 16.09
N ASP A 96 -1.07 -8.87 15.46
CA ASP A 96 -1.98 -10.01 15.34
C ASP A 96 -1.42 -11.07 14.38
N LEU A 97 -0.76 -10.61 13.32
CA LEU A 97 -0.05 -11.50 12.40
C LEU A 97 1.13 -12.18 13.12
N GLY A 98 1.93 -11.43 13.89
CA GLY A 98 3.05 -11.98 14.67
C GLY A 98 2.61 -13.09 15.63
N LYS A 99 1.50 -12.88 16.37
CA LYS A 99 0.92 -13.91 17.25
C LYS A 99 0.46 -15.15 16.47
N LYS A 100 -0.19 -14.97 15.32
CA LYS A 100 -0.64 -16.08 14.46
C LYS A 100 0.53 -16.86 13.87
N ILE A 101 1.61 -16.19 13.45
CA ILE A 101 2.82 -16.82 12.95
C ILE A 101 3.48 -17.63 14.06
N ALA A 102 3.65 -17.05 15.26
CA ALA A 102 4.21 -17.77 16.41
C ALA A 102 3.38 -19.02 16.75
N LEU A 103 2.05 -18.93 16.73
CA LEU A 103 1.16 -20.08 16.92
C LEU A 103 1.27 -21.14 15.81
N ALA A 104 1.51 -20.73 14.57
CA ALA A 104 1.67 -21.64 13.44
C ALA A 104 3.03 -22.36 13.46
N LEU A 105 4.11 -21.64 13.80
CA LEU A 105 5.46 -22.21 13.92
C LEU A 105 5.57 -23.15 15.13
N ASN A 106 4.97 -22.79 16.27
CA ASN A 106 4.92 -23.66 17.46
C ASN A 106 4.09 -24.94 17.26
N LYS A 107 3.24 -25.01 16.23
CA LYS A 107 2.50 -26.22 15.87
C LYS A 107 3.31 -27.19 15.01
N VAL A 108 4.41 -26.75 14.41
CA VAL A 108 5.16 -27.56 13.44
C VAL A 108 6.42 -28.17 14.06
N ASP A 109 7.09 -27.53 15.03
CA ASP A 109 8.21 -28.18 15.70
C ASP A 109 8.41 -27.67 17.13
N GLY A 110 8.46 -28.62 18.08
CA GLY A 110 9.09 -28.41 19.38
C GLY A 110 10.60 -28.37 19.18
N SER A 111 11.13 -27.23 18.73
CA SER A 111 12.55 -26.88 18.75
C SER A 111 12.66 -25.38 18.51
N ASP A 112 13.26 -24.67 19.47
CA ASP A 112 13.51 -23.23 19.47
C ASP A 112 14.03 -22.73 18.11
N VAL A 113 13.21 -21.96 17.39
CA VAL A 113 13.70 -21.01 16.38
C VAL A 113 13.42 -19.61 16.92
N CYS A 114 14.29 -19.20 17.85
CA CYS A 114 14.44 -17.80 18.17
C CYS A 114 15.09 -17.12 16.95
N ILE A 115 14.33 -16.28 16.24
CA ILE A 115 14.90 -15.37 15.25
C ILE A 115 15.74 -14.36 16.03
N LYS A 116 17.02 -14.66 16.18
CA LYS A 116 18.04 -13.65 16.50
C LYS A 116 18.66 -13.21 15.19
N GLU A 117 18.54 -11.92 14.92
CA GLU A 117 19.42 -11.23 13.97
C GLU A 117 20.86 -11.34 14.51
N GLU A 118 21.59 -12.38 14.10
CA GLU A 118 23.02 -12.49 14.37
C GLU A 118 23.80 -12.27 13.08
N LYS A 119 24.35 -11.06 13.03
CA LYS A 119 25.38 -10.59 12.13
C LYS A 119 26.67 -11.36 12.41
N GLN A 120 26.88 -12.48 11.72
CA GLN A 120 28.17 -13.19 11.71
C GLN A 120 28.49 -13.73 10.31
N GLU A 121 29.40 -13.03 9.62
CA GLU A 121 30.26 -13.65 8.61
C GLU A 121 31.13 -14.70 9.29
N SER A 122 30.92 -15.99 9.00
CA SER A 122 31.99 -17.00 8.81
C SER A 122 31.42 -18.43 8.76
N GLU A 123 31.77 -19.14 7.68
CA GLU A 123 31.88 -20.60 7.57
C GLU A 123 30.60 -21.47 7.65
N PHE A 124 29.82 -21.45 6.56
CA PHE A 124 29.01 -22.62 6.18
C PHE A 124 29.94 -23.70 5.58
N LEU A 125 30.66 -24.45 6.43
CA LEU A 125 31.27 -25.71 6.04
C LEU A 125 30.43 -26.85 6.62
N PRO A 126 29.88 -27.76 5.80
CA PRO A 126 29.24 -28.96 6.33
C PRO A 126 30.26 -29.73 7.17
N LEU A 127 29.92 -30.06 8.42
CA LEU A 127 30.59 -31.11 9.20
C LEU A 127 30.31 -32.47 8.53
N ALA A 128 30.88 -32.71 7.35
CA ALA A 128 30.83 -33.98 6.66
C ALA A 128 32.25 -34.53 6.60
N GLY A 129 32.63 -35.26 7.64
CA GLY A 129 33.83 -36.10 7.67
C GLY A 129 33.68 -37.31 6.76
N GLY A 130 33.55 -37.08 5.46
CA GLY A 130 33.47 -38.11 4.43
C GLY A 130 33.94 -37.55 3.09
N THR A 131 34.77 -38.30 2.37
CA THR A 131 35.20 -37.97 1.01
C THR A 131 33.97 -37.82 0.10
N PHE A 132 33.73 -36.62 -0.41
CA PHE A 132 32.71 -36.38 -1.44
C PHE A 132 33.23 -36.86 -2.79
N ASN A 133 32.50 -37.78 -3.44
CA ASN A 133 32.84 -38.25 -4.78
C ASN A 133 32.18 -37.33 -5.82
N ILE A 134 32.99 -36.70 -6.67
CA ILE A 134 32.51 -35.89 -7.78
C ILE A 134 32.20 -36.83 -8.95
N SER A 135 31.01 -37.40 -8.94
CA SER A 135 30.52 -38.27 -10.02
C SER A 135 30.25 -37.43 -11.27
N VAL A 136 31.01 -37.65 -12.35
CA VAL A 136 30.71 -37.12 -13.69
C VAL A 136 29.98 -38.19 -14.52
N SER A 137 28.97 -38.81 -13.91
CA SER A 137 28.12 -39.80 -14.59
C SER A 137 27.13 -39.09 -15.53
N GLY A 138 26.59 -39.80 -16.53
CA GLY A 138 25.73 -39.21 -17.58
C GLY A 138 24.31 -38.85 -17.14
N ASP A 139 24.04 -38.91 -15.84
CA ASP A 139 22.80 -38.50 -15.19
C ASP A 139 22.75 -36.99 -14.95
N ILE A 140 21.57 -36.49 -14.56
CA ILE A 140 21.31 -35.05 -14.41
C ILE A 140 22.27 -34.42 -13.39
N ASP A 141 22.59 -35.11 -12.29
CA ASP A 141 23.53 -34.61 -11.27
C ASP A 141 24.98 -34.56 -11.78
N GLY A 142 25.40 -35.53 -12.58
CA GLY A 142 26.73 -35.51 -13.20
C GLY A 142 26.87 -34.45 -14.29
N LEU A 143 25.80 -34.17 -15.06
CA LEU A 143 25.75 -33.05 -16.01
C LEU A 143 25.76 -31.69 -15.30
N ILE A 144 25.03 -31.54 -14.18
CA ILE A 144 25.10 -30.34 -13.34
C ILE A 144 26.52 -30.17 -12.80
N THR A 145 27.13 -31.24 -12.29
CA THR A 145 28.50 -31.23 -11.78
C THR A 145 29.49 -30.83 -12.87
N GLN A 146 29.35 -31.36 -14.09
CA GLN A 146 30.18 -30.97 -15.23
C GLN A 146 29.97 -29.49 -15.61
N ALA A 147 28.72 -29.00 -15.60
CA ALA A 147 28.41 -27.60 -15.84
C ALA A 147 29.05 -26.68 -14.78
N LEU A 148 29.06 -27.09 -13.51
CA LEU A 148 29.72 -26.36 -12.43
C LEU A 148 31.25 -26.38 -12.56
N LEU A 149 31.84 -27.53 -12.88
CA LEU A 149 33.28 -27.66 -13.10
C LEU A 149 33.79 -26.85 -14.29
N THR A 150 32.93 -26.62 -15.29
CA THR A 150 33.23 -25.78 -16.46
C THR A 150 32.86 -24.30 -16.27
N GLY A 151 32.27 -23.93 -15.12
CA GLY A 151 31.83 -22.56 -14.82
C GLY A 151 30.58 -22.12 -15.59
N ASN A 152 29.85 -23.03 -16.23
CA ASN A 152 28.64 -22.76 -16.97
C ASN A 152 27.40 -22.82 -16.04
N PHE A 153 27.22 -21.76 -15.25
CA PHE A 153 26.10 -21.64 -14.33
C PHE A 153 24.73 -21.61 -15.03
N GLU A 154 24.63 -21.08 -16.25
CA GLU A 154 23.37 -21.00 -16.98
C GLU A 154 22.80 -22.38 -17.30
N SER A 155 23.65 -23.28 -17.81
CA SER A 155 23.25 -24.66 -18.10
C SER A 155 22.96 -25.47 -16.82
N ALA A 156 23.74 -25.24 -15.75
CA ALA A 156 23.52 -25.88 -14.46
C ALA A 156 22.15 -25.51 -13.88
N VAL A 157 21.80 -24.22 -13.91
CA VAL A 157 20.50 -23.71 -13.46
C VAL A 157 19.35 -24.30 -14.27
N ASP A 158 19.47 -24.37 -15.59
CA ASP A 158 18.41 -24.92 -16.44
C ASP A 158 18.16 -26.41 -16.19
N LEU A 159 19.22 -27.18 -15.92
CA LEU A 159 19.12 -28.58 -15.50
C LEU A 159 18.43 -28.69 -14.12
N CYS A 160 18.80 -27.87 -13.14
CA CYS A 160 18.14 -27.85 -11.83
C CYS A 160 16.67 -27.45 -11.92
N LEU A 161 16.31 -26.50 -12.78
CA LEU A 161 14.92 -26.11 -13.02
C LEU A 161 14.12 -27.24 -13.70
N HIS A 162 14.75 -28.00 -14.59
CA HIS A 162 14.11 -29.15 -15.24
C HIS A 162 13.80 -30.26 -14.24
N ASP A 163 14.76 -30.56 -13.34
CA ASP A 163 14.66 -31.60 -12.30
C ASP A 163 13.83 -31.19 -11.07
N ASN A 164 13.15 -30.03 -11.11
CA ASN A 164 12.36 -29.49 -10.01
C ASN A 164 13.17 -29.19 -8.72
N ARG A 165 14.51 -29.15 -8.82
CA ARG A 165 15.44 -28.74 -7.77
C ARG A 165 15.55 -27.21 -7.73
N MET A 166 14.45 -26.58 -7.35
CA MET A 166 14.30 -25.12 -7.45
C MET A 166 15.20 -24.35 -6.46
N ALA A 167 15.44 -24.89 -5.27
CA ALA A 167 16.33 -24.26 -4.29
C ALA A 167 17.78 -24.20 -4.81
N ASP A 168 18.27 -25.32 -5.35
CA ASP A 168 19.62 -25.40 -5.94
C ASP A 168 19.75 -24.47 -7.14
N ALA A 169 18.72 -24.39 -8.00
CA ALA A 169 18.70 -23.47 -9.14
C ALA A 169 18.84 -22.00 -8.71
N ILE A 170 18.14 -21.57 -7.65
CA ILE A 170 18.22 -20.19 -7.16
C ILE A 170 19.59 -19.91 -6.53
N ILE A 171 20.13 -20.84 -5.73
CA ILE A 171 21.47 -20.71 -5.13
C ILE A 171 22.55 -20.58 -6.20
N LEU A 172 22.51 -21.44 -7.22
CA LEU A 172 23.44 -21.38 -8.35
C LEU A 172 23.28 -20.08 -9.16
N ALA A 173 22.05 -19.58 -9.32
CA ALA A 173 21.81 -18.34 -10.03
C ALA A 173 22.35 -17.11 -9.28
N ILE A 174 22.34 -17.11 -7.93
CA ILE A 174 22.99 -16.07 -7.13
C ILE A 174 24.51 -16.07 -7.38
N ALA A 175 25.13 -17.25 -7.47
CA ALA A 175 26.55 -17.38 -7.80
C ALA A 175 26.89 -16.96 -9.24
N GLY A 176 25.99 -17.19 -10.20
CA GLY A 176 26.14 -16.82 -11.61
C GLY A 176 25.83 -15.36 -11.96
N GLY A 177 25.43 -14.54 -10.98
CA GLY A 177 25.21 -13.11 -11.12
C GLY A 177 23.74 -12.67 -11.28
N GLN A 178 23.50 -11.36 -11.14
CA GLN A 178 22.16 -10.79 -11.03
C GLN A 178 21.28 -11.02 -12.27
N GLU A 179 21.88 -11.06 -13.47
CA GLU A 179 21.12 -11.31 -14.71
C GLU A 179 20.59 -12.75 -14.76
N LEU A 180 21.43 -13.73 -14.40
CA LEU A 180 21.02 -15.12 -14.35
C LEU A 180 19.96 -15.33 -13.27
N LEU A 181 20.13 -14.74 -12.08
CA LEU A 181 19.14 -14.74 -11.01
C LEU A 181 17.77 -14.24 -11.48
N ALA A 182 17.71 -13.10 -12.18
CA ALA A 182 16.46 -12.55 -12.68
C ALA A 182 15.76 -13.50 -13.69
N ARG A 183 16.54 -14.12 -14.59
CA ARG A 183 16.00 -15.12 -15.55
C ARG A 183 15.49 -16.37 -14.82
N THR A 184 16.23 -16.88 -13.84
CA THR A 184 15.85 -18.05 -13.04
C THR A 184 14.60 -17.80 -12.22
N GLN A 185 14.50 -16.64 -11.56
CA GLN A 185 13.30 -16.22 -10.83
C GLN A 185 12.09 -16.18 -11.76
N LYS A 186 12.21 -15.58 -12.96
CA LYS A 186 11.13 -15.56 -13.94
C LYS A 186 10.70 -16.97 -14.38
N LYS A 187 11.66 -17.87 -14.65
CA LYS A 187 11.37 -19.28 -14.99
C LYS A 187 10.71 -20.03 -13.83
N TYR A 188 11.15 -19.78 -12.59
CA TYR A 188 10.56 -20.33 -11.37
C TYR A 188 9.11 -19.89 -11.21
N PHE A 189 8.83 -18.59 -11.33
CA PHE A 189 7.47 -18.04 -11.22
C PHE A 189 6.56 -18.49 -12.36
N ALA A 190 7.08 -18.69 -13.57
CA ALA A 190 6.30 -19.25 -14.67
C ALA A 190 5.88 -20.71 -14.39
N LYS A 191 6.77 -21.50 -13.77
CA LYS A 191 6.54 -22.92 -13.49
C LYS A 191 5.69 -23.16 -12.22
N SER A 192 5.78 -22.27 -11.23
CA SER A 192 5.02 -22.36 -9.97
C SER A 192 3.82 -21.38 -9.96
N GLN A 193 2.61 -21.90 -10.13
CA GLN A 193 1.37 -21.10 -10.24
C GLN A 193 0.52 -21.17 -8.96
N SER A 194 1.05 -20.75 -7.81
CA SER A 194 0.26 -20.64 -6.57
C SER A 194 -0.16 -19.19 -6.28
N LYS A 195 -1.27 -19.01 -5.54
CA LYS A 195 -1.73 -17.67 -5.09
C LYS A 195 -0.63 -16.92 -4.34
N ILE A 196 0.12 -17.64 -3.49
CA ILE A 196 1.25 -17.10 -2.75
C ILE A 196 2.41 -16.77 -3.70
N THR A 197 2.70 -17.62 -4.68
CA THR A 197 3.75 -17.36 -5.67
C THR A 197 3.45 -16.10 -6.49
N ARG A 198 2.18 -15.82 -6.83
CA ARG A 198 1.81 -14.55 -7.51
C ARG A 198 2.10 -13.32 -6.65
N LEU A 199 1.75 -13.37 -5.36
CA LEU A 199 2.10 -12.30 -4.41
C LEU A 199 3.62 -12.13 -4.28
N ILE A 200 4.36 -13.22 -4.11
CA ILE A 200 5.84 -13.20 -4.04
C ILE A 200 6.43 -12.64 -5.34
N THR A 201 5.91 -13.05 -6.50
CA THR A 201 6.36 -12.57 -7.82
C THR A 201 6.23 -11.06 -7.89
N ALA A 202 5.09 -10.50 -7.47
CA ALA A 202 4.90 -9.06 -7.50
C ALA A 202 5.78 -8.31 -6.50
N VAL A 203 6.02 -8.87 -5.31
CA VAL A 203 6.96 -8.30 -4.33
C VAL A 203 8.38 -8.25 -4.91
N VAL A 204 8.84 -9.36 -5.52
CA VAL A 204 10.20 -9.49 -6.06
C VAL A 204 10.39 -8.67 -7.34
N MET A 205 9.42 -8.72 -8.26
CA MET A 205 9.44 -7.98 -9.53
C MET A 205 9.03 -6.51 -9.37
N LYS A 206 8.60 -6.09 -8.17
CA LYS A 206 8.03 -4.77 -7.88
C LYS A 206 6.88 -4.38 -8.82
N ASN A 207 6.14 -5.37 -9.32
CA ASN A 207 5.07 -5.16 -10.30
C ASN A 207 3.69 -5.14 -9.61
N TRP A 208 3.39 -4.04 -8.93
CA TRP A 208 2.11 -3.87 -8.21
C TRP A 208 0.92 -3.67 -9.14
N ARG A 209 1.16 -3.22 -10.37
CA ARG A 209 0.11 -3.05 -11.40
C ARG A 209 -0.57 -4.37 -11.71
N GLU A 210 0.23 -5.42 -11.94
CA GLU A 210 -0.29 -6.75 -12.25
C GLU A 210 -1.14 -7.30 -11.11
N ILE A 211 -0.78 -7.03 -9.85
CA ILE A 211 -1.59 -7.42 -8.68
C ILE A 211 -2.93 -6.70 -8.72
N VAL A 212 -2.95 -5.38 -8.90
CA VAL A 212 -4.19 -4.58 -8.93
C VAL A 212 -5.09 -5.00 -10.11
N GLU A 213 -4.51 -5.32 -11.27
CA GLU A 213 -5.25 -5.79 -12.45
C GLU A 213 -5.73 -7.24 -12.37
N SER A 214 -5.08 -8.06 -11.56
CA SER A 214 -5.37 -9.49 -11.48
C SER A 214 -5.95 -9.93 -10.15
N CYS A 215 -6.25 -8.97 -9.27
CA CYS A 215 -6.90 -9.17 -7.99
C CYS A 215 -8.40 -9.44 -8.18
N ASP A 216 -8.89 -10.43 -7.45
CA ASP A 216 -10.32 -10.66 -7.29
C ASP A 216 -10.93 -9.52 -6.47
N LEU A 217 -12.07 -8.98 -6.90
CA LEU A 217 -12.72 -7.83 -6.25
C LEU A 217 -13.17 -8.10 -4.81
N GLN A 218 -13.26 -9.36 -4.37
CA GLN A 218 -13.49 -9.70 -2.97
C GLN A 218 -12.28 -9.39 -2.08
N ASN A 219 -11.07 -9.31 -2.67
CA ASN A 219 -9.80 -9.13 -1.98
C ASN A 219 -9.15 -7.75 -2.22
N TRP A 220 -9.96 -6.73 -2.56
CA TRP A 220 -9.46 -5.37 -2.78
C TRP A 220 -8.72 -4.79 -1.56
N ARG A 221 -9.10 -5.21 -0.35
CA ARG A 221 -8.46 -4.78 0.90
C ARG A 221 -7.03 -5.30 1.00
N GLU A 222 -6.80 -6.56 0.63
CA GLU A 222 -5.49 -7.18 0.55
C GLU A 222 -4.61 -6.46 -0.49
N ALA A 223 -5.17 -6.15 -1.67
CA ALA A 223 -4.45 -5.44 -2.72
C ALA A 223 -4.05 -4.02 -2.26
N LEU A 224 -4.97 -3.29 -1.62
CA LEU A 224 -4.68 -1.98 -1.08
C LEU A 224 -3.63 -2.04 0.03
N ALA A 225 -3.68 -3.05 0.91
CA ALA A 225 -2.67 -3.25 1.95
C ALA A 225 -1.27 -3.53 1.35
N ALA A 226 -1.19 -4.31 0.28
CA ALA A 226 0.07 -4.55 -0.44
C ALA A 226 0.61 -3.25 -1.06
N VAL A 227 -0.25 -2.47 -1.72
CA VAL A 227 0.12 -1.15 -2.31
C VAL A 227 0.56 -0.16 -1.23
N LEU A 228 -0.13 -0.12 -0.08
CA LEU A 228 0.27 0.70 1.07
C LEU A 228 1.65 0.32 1.62
N THR A 229 1.97 -0.97 1.63
CA THR A 229 3.23 -1.49 2.20
C THR A 229 4.42 -1.30 1.26
N TYR A 230 4.24 -1.52 -0.04
CA TYR A 230 5.38 -1.65 -0.96
C TYR A 230 5.43 -0.63 -2.11
N ALA A 231 4.35 0.07 -2.42
CA ALA A 231 4.38 1.06 -3.50
C ALA A 231 5.09 2.35 -3.06
N ASN A 232 5.83 2.98 -3.96
CA ASN A 232 6.42 4.29 -3.72
C ASN A 232 5.34 5.37 -3.66
N ALA A 233 5.64 6.55 -3.11
CA ALA A 233 4.66 7.65 -2.99
C ALA A 233 4.09 8.09 -4.35
N ASP A 234 4.93 8.14 -5.38
CA ASP A 234 4.52 8.50 -6.75
C ASP A 234 3.64 7.44 -7.42
N GLU A 235 3.95 6.16 -7.21
CA GLU A 235 3.20 5.05 -7.82
C GLU A 235 1.90 4.74 -7.06
N PHE A 236 1.85 5.11 -5.78
CA PHE A 236 0.70 4.88 -4.91
C PHE A 236 -0.58 5.51 -5.47
N SER A 237 -0.54 6.77 -5.89
CA SER A 237 -1.72 7.46 -6.45
C SER A 237 -2.24 6.73 -7.68
N ALA A 238 -1.35 6.43 -8.64
CA ALA A 238 -1.74 5.78 -9.88
C ALA A 238 -2.31 4.37 -9.66
N LEU A 239 -1.77 3.61 -8.71
CA LEU A 239 -2.25 2.28 -8.35
C LEU A 239 -3.59 2.34 -7.61
N CYS A 240 -3.78 3.32 -6.72
CA CYS A 240 -5.06 3.55 -6.05
C CYS A 240 -6.14 3.99 -7.03
N ASP A 241 -5.83 4.85 -7.99
CA ASP A 241 -6.77 5.30 -9.04
C ASP A 241 -7.20 4.12 -9.94
N LEU A 242 -6.24 3.27 -10.32
CA LEU A 242 -6.52 2.06 -11.10
C LEU A 242 -7.39 1.08 -10.32
N LEU A 243 -7.07 0.84 -9.04
CA LEU A 243 -7.87 -0.01 -8.17
C LEU A 243 -9.28 0.57 -7.99
N GLY A 244 -9.40 1.86 -7.73
CA GLY A 244 -10.67 2.58 -7.58
C GLY A 244 -11.54 2.49 -8.82
N THR A 245 -10.96 2.75 -10.00
CA THR A 245 -11.66 2.65 -11.29
C THR A 245 -12.17 1.22 -11.54
N ARG A 246 -11.41 0.19 -11.13
CA ARG A 246 -11.84 -1.19 -11.26
C ARG A 246 -12.99 -1.53 -10.30
N LEU A 247 -12.96 -1.00 -9.07
CA LEU A 247 -14.06 -1.18 -8.12
C LEU A 247 -15.34 -0.43 -8.54
N GLU A 248 -15.22 0.70 -9.23
CA GLU A 248 -16.36 1.50 -9.67
C GLU A 248 -17.06 0.92 -10.92
N ASN A 249 -16.31 0.26 -11.81
CA ASN A 249 -16.83 -0.27 -13.07
C ASN A 249 -17.53 -1.63 -12.96
N GLU A 250 -17.67 -2.19 -11.76
CA GLU A 250 -18.36 -3.47 -11.49
C GLU A 250 -19.75 -3.24 -10.89
#